data_AF-A0A7L3BIF5-F1
#
_entry.id   AF-A0A7L3BIF5-F1
#
_cell.length_a   1.000
_cell.length_b   1.000
_cell.length_c   1.000
_cell.angle_alpha   90.00
_cell.angle_beta   90.00
_cell.angle_gamma   90.00
#
_symmetry.space_group_name_H-M   'P 1'
#
loop_
_entity.id
_entity.type
_entity.pdbx_description
1 polymer ?
#
loop_
_entity_poly.entity_id
_entity_poly.type
_entity_poly.pdbx_seq_one_letter_code
_entity_poly.pdbx_strand_id
1 'polypeptide(L)' 'MVQLHSYVPASSTAQKLANWGHLNRKVLRQLDLRVPEEVLREVVQCRPGAAERLLLRLRQKIHERQKLSEGAAGGGQVRG' A
#
# COMPACT_ATOMS: atom_id res chain seq x y z
N MET A 1 11.82 -6.92 1.57
CA MET A 1 11.35 -7.88 0.55
C MET A 1 9.98 -8.40 0.96
N VAL A 2 8.97 -8.32 0.08
CA VAL A 2 7.64 -8.89 0.36
C VAL A 2 7.70 -10.39 0.09
N GLN A 3 7.61 -11.22 1.12
CA GLN A 3 7.64 -12.67 0.97
C GLN A 3 6.29 -13.17 0.42
N LEU A 4 6.28 -13.55 -0.87
CA LEU A 4 5.08 -14.03 -1.58
C LEU A 4 4.57 -15.39 -1.09
N HIS A 5 5.37 -16.16 -0.33
CA HIS A 5 4.99 -17.50 0.13
C HIS A 5 3.79 -17.54 1.11
N SER A 6 3.28 -16.39 1.56
CA SER A 6 2.10 -16.29 2.43
C SER A 6 0.80 -16.10 1.66
N TYR A 7 0.85 -15.96 0.33
CA TYR A 7 -0.34 -15.83 -0.51
C TYR A 7 -0.71 -17.19 -1.08
N VAL A 8 -1.38 -18.01 -0.27
CA VAL A 8 -2.09 -19.18 -0.80
C VAL A 8 -3.18 -18.65 -1.76
N PRO A 9 -3.25 -19.11 -3.02
CA PRO A 9 -4.32 -18.73 -3.95
C PRO A 9 -5.63 -19.28 -3.39
N ALA A 10 -6.33 -18.45 -2.62
CA ALA A 10 -7.57 -18.84 -1.98
C ALA A 10 -8.75 -18.32 -2.80
N SER A 11 -9.58 -19.25 -3.25
CA SER A 11 -10.89 -18.98 -3.87
C SER A 11 -11.88 -18.36 -2.88
N SER A 12 -11.59 -18.39 -1.58
CA SER A 12 -12.47 -17.86 -0.54
C SER A 12 -12.25 -16.37 -0.26
N THR A 13 -13.33 -15.60 -0.34
CA THR A 13 -13.44 -14.18 0.01
C THR A 13 -12.86 -13.88 1.40
N ALA A 14 -13.11 -14.74 2.39
CA ALA A 14 -12.62 -14.57 3.75
C ALA A 14 -11.08 -14.61 3.83
N GLN A 15 -10.46 -15.50 3.06
CA GLN A 15 -8.99 -15.64 3.02
C GLN A 15 -8.34 -14.49 2.25
N LYS A 16 -8.96 -14.03 1.15
CA LYS A 16 -8.54 -12.81 0.45
C LYS A 16 -8.54 -11.62 1.41
N LEU A 17 -9.59 -11.49 2.24
CA LEU A 17 -9.70 -10.41 3.22
C LEU A 17 -8.62 -10.45 4.30
N ALA A 18 -8.34 -11.65 4.82
CA ALA A 18 -7.22 -11.85 5.74
C ALA A 18 -5.88 -11.46 5.10
N ASN A 19 -5.61 -11.92 3.88
CA ASN A 19 -4.40 -11.59 3.12
C ASN A 19 -4.25 -10.08 2.90
N TRP A 20 -5.34 -9.40 2.52
CA TRP A 20 -5.38 -7.94 2.38
C TRP A 20 -5.16 -7.22 3.72
N GLY A 21 -5.70 -7.74 4.82
CA GLY A 21 -5.44 -7.22 6.17
C GLY A 21 -3.97 -7.34 6.57
N HIS A 22 -3.31 -8.45 6.25
CA HIS A 22 -1.87 -8.63 6.47
C HIS A 22 -1.03 -7.66 5.62
N LEU A 23 -1.38 -7.48 4.34
CA LEU A 23 -0.71 -6.52 3.46
C LEU A 23 -0.87 -5.08 3.97
N ASN A 24 -2.06 -4.73 4.46
CA ASN A 24 -2.33 -3.41 5.02
C ASN A 24 -1.43 -3.11 6.23
N ARG A 25 -1.27 -4.07 7.16
CA ARG A 25 -0.44 -3.89 8.36
C ARG A 25 1.06 -3.90 8.09
N LYS A 26 1.53 -4.71 7.13
CA LYS A 26 2.97 -4.84 6.81
C LYS A 26 3.48 -3.85 5.79
N VAL A 27 2.71 -3.54 4.75
CA VAL A 27 3.17 -2.75 3.60
C VAL A 27 2.52 -1.36 3.60
N LEU A 28 1.19 -1.29 3.67
CA LEU A 28 0.50 0.00 3.58
C LEU A 28 0.78 0.89 4.80
N ARG A 29 0.89 0.29 5.99
CA ARG A 29 1.32 1.00 7.21
C ARG A 29 2.71 1.62 7.08
N GLN A 30 3.65 0.99 6.35
CA GLN A 30 4.98 1.55 6.11
C GLN A 30 4.94 2.77 5.17
N LEU A 31 3.86 2.89 4.38
CA LEU A 31 3.62 4.00 3.47
C LEU A 31 2.70 5.07 4.08
N ASP A 32 2.45 5.01 5.40
CA ASP A 32 1.46 5.86 6.09
C ASP A 32 0.08 5.84 5.41
N LEU A 33 -0.27 4.68 4.84
CA LEU A 33 -1.59 4.37 4.29
C LEU A 33 -2.33 3.46 5.25
N ARG A 34 -3.40 4.01 5.83
CA ARG A 34 -4.40 3.23 6.56
C ARG A 34 -5.58 3.02 5.64
N VAL A 35 -5.78 1.78 5.21
CA VAL A 35 -6.94 1.39 4.42
C VAL A 35 -7.97 0.77 5.37
N PRO A 36 -9.19 1.31 5.46
CA PRO A 36 -10.23 0.73 6.30
C PRO A 36 -10.71 -0.61 5.73
N GLU A 37 -11.20 -1.47 6.61
CA GLU A 37 -11.60 -2.83 6.23
C GLU A 37 -12.75 -2.85 5.20
N GLU A 38 -13.62 -1.83 5.23
CA GLU A 38 -14.68 -1.64 4.23
C GLU A 38 -14.13 -1.55 2.80
N VAL A 39 -13.04 -0.80 2.60
CA VAL A 39 -12.40 -0.68 1.28
C VAL A 39 -11.73 -1.99 0.89
N LEU A 40 -11.14 -2.70 1.84
CA LEU A 40 -10.59 -4.04 1.58
C LEU A 40 -11.70 -5.02 1.16
N ARG A 41 -12.89 -4.97 1.79
CA ARG A 41 -14.06 -5.74 1.39
C ARG A 41 -14.49 -5.41 -0.03
N GLU A 42 -14.56 -4.13 -0.39
CA GLU A 42 -14.89 -3.72 -1.76
C GLU A 42 -13.89 -4.26 -2.79
N VAL A 43 -12.60 -4.22 -2.47
CA VAL A 43 -11.53 -4.76 -3.34
C VAL A 43 -11.65 -6.28 -3.48
N VAL A 44 -11.92 -6.99 -2.38
CA VAL A 44 -12.10 -8.45 -2.38
C VAL A 44 -13.36 -8.86 -3.14
N GLN A 45 -14.41 -8.05 -3.11
CA GLN A 45 -15.66 -8.25 -3.87
C GLN A 45 -15.56 -7.83 -5.34
N CYS A 46 -14.38 -7.42 -5.81
CA CYS A 46 -14.18 -6.91 -7.17
C CYS A 46 -15.10 -5.73 -7.52
N ARG A 47 -15.42 -4.87 -6.54
CA ARG A 47 -16.27 -3.70 -6.78
C ARG A 47 -15.56 -2.78 -7.77
N PRO A 48 -16.21 -2.39 -8.89
CA PRO A 48 -15.57 -1.54 -9.88
C PRO A 48 -15.12 -0.21 -9.27
N GLY A 49 -13.88 0.20 -9.57
CA GLY A 49 -13.27 1.41 -9.06
C GLY A 49 -12.65 1.30 -7.67
N ALA A 50 -12.93 0.25 -6.89
CA ALA A 50 -12.36 0.12 -5.54
C ALA A 50 -10.85 -0.17 -5.57
N ALA A 51 -10.41 -1.06 -6.46
CA ALA A 51 -9.01 -1.37 -6.64
C ALA A 51 -8.25 -0.16 -7.23
N GLU A 52 -8.84 0.55 -8.17
CA GLU A 52 -8.25 1.72 -8.81
C GLU A 52 -8.05 2.87 -7.82
N ARG A 53 -9.05 3.15 -6.96
CA ARG A 53 -8.93 4.13 -5.87
C ARG A 53 -7.77 3.79 -4.93
N LEU A 54 -7.65 2.51 -4.58
CA LEU A 54 -6.57 2.01 -3.72
C LEU A 54 -5.20 2.22 -4.38
N LEU A 55 -5.07 1.81 -5.64
CA LEU A 55 -3.81 1.90 -6.42
C LEU A 55 -3.39 3.36 -6.65
N LEU A 56 -4.33 4.26 -6.91
CA LEU A 56 -4.05 5.70 -7.05
C LEU A 56 -3.49 6.29 -5.76
N ARG A 57 -4.10 5.97 -4.61
CA ARG A 57 -3.63 6.42 -3.29
C ARG A 57 -2.27 5.84 -2.96
N LEU A 58 -2.05 4.57 -3.30
CA LEU A 58 -0.75 3.91 -3.15
C LEU A 58 0.33 4.61 -3.97
N ARG A 59 0.06 4.89 -5.25
CA ARG A 59 0.99 5.59 -6.15
C ARG A 59 1.38 6.96 -5.61
N GLN A 60 0.40 7.74 -5.12
CA GLN A 60 0.67 9.04 -4.52
C GLN A 60 1.63 8.91 -3.33
N LYS A 61 1.37 8.01 -2.39
CA LYS A 61 2.24 7.86 -1.21
C LYS A 61 3.64 7.36 -1.52
N ILE A 62 3.78 6.47 -2.48
CA ILE A 62 5.11 6.02 -2.94
C ILE A 62 5.88 7.21 -3.52
N HIS A 63 5.22 8.03 -4.34
CA HIS A 63 5.85 9.21 -4.93
C HIS A 63 6.23 10.27 -3.89
N GLU A 64 5.37 10.52 -2.89
CA GLU A 64 5.70 11.40 -1.76
C GLU A 64 6.92 10.89 -0.99
N ARG A 65 6.99 9.58 -0.69
CA ARG A 65 8.13 8.95 -0.03
C ARG A 65 9.42 9.07 -0.85
N GLN A 66 9.34 8.89 -2.16
CA GLN A 66 10.50 9.01 -3.07
C GLN A 66 11.02 10.46 -3.13
N LYS A 67 10.12 11.44 -3.24
CA LYS A 67 10.49 12.87 -3.19
C LYS A 67 11.13 13.27 -1.86
N LEU A 68 10.61 12.77 -0.75
CA LEU A 68 11.21 12.96 0.58
C LEU A 68 12.63 12.38 0.66
N SER A 69 12.88 11.22 0.05
CA SER A 69 14.24 10.64 0.01
C SER A 69 15.20 11.40 -0.91
N GLU A 70 14.72 12.01 -2.00
CA GLU A 70 15.56 12.85 -2.88
C GLU A 70 15.86 14.22 -2.24
N GLY A 71 14.90 14.83 -1.53
CA GLY A 71 15.08 16.11 -0.85
C GLY A 71 16.03 16.06 0.35
N ALA A 72 16.13 14.91 1.03
CA ALA A 72 17.05 14.73 2.16
C ALA A 72 18.53 14.61 1.75
N ALA A 73 18.82 14.18 0.53
CA ALA A 73 20.19 14.05 0.01
C ALA A 73 20.76 15.37 -0.56
N GLY A 74 19.92 16.38 -0.81
CA GLY A 74 20.30 17.65 -1.46
C GLY A 74 20.62 18.83 -0.51
N GLY A 75 20.57 18.64 0.81
CA GLY A 75 20.68 19.74 1.78
C GLY A 75 22.09 20.24 2.13
N GLY A 76 23.13 19.77 1.41
CA GLY A 76 24.53 20.10 1.68
C GLY A 76 25.13 21.16 0.74
N GLN A 77 24.43 22.24 0.42
CA GLN A 77 25.01 23.36 -0.32
C GLN A 77 25.55 24.42 0.66
N VAL A 78 26.86 24.33 0.88
CA VAL A 78 27.83 25.37 1.26
C VAL A 78 27.27 26.81 1.33
N ARG A 79 27.31 27.39 2.53
CA ARG A 79 27.32 28.86 2.73
C ARG A 79 28.76 29.25 3.02
N GLY A 80 29.28 30.18 2.20
CA GLY A 80 30.64 30.72 2.29
C GLY A 80 30.85 31.69 3.43
#